data_AF-A0A3M6CPQ4-F1
#
_entry.id   AF-A0A3M6CPQ4-F1
#
_cell.length_a   1.000
_cell.length_b   1.000
_cell.length_c   1.000
_cell.angle_alpha   90.00
_cell.angle_beta   90.00
_cell.angle_gamma   90.00
#
_symmetry.space_group_name_H-M   'P 1'
#
loop_
_entity.id
_entity.type
_entity.pdbx_description
1 polymer ?
#
loop_
_entity_poly.entity_id
_entity_poly.type
_entity_poly.pdbx_seq_one_letter_code
_entity_poly.pdbx_strand_id
1 'polypeptide(L)' 'MFVDDPKGGLRMQEVTKVVSDDHRRLTAVEFQQLARVPSAAEWFANLDNPHTRRAYQNDLTDFSSL' A
#
# COMPACT_ATOMS: atom_id res chain seq x y z
N MET A 1 9.94 -38.04 -14.05
CA MET A 1 8.50 -37.88 -14.29
C MET A 1 8.05 -36.68 -13.49
N PHE A 2 7.59 -35.63 -14.16
CA PHE A 2 7.05 -34.44 -13.50
C PHE A 2 5.62 -34.79 -13.13
N VAL A 3 5.30 -34.72 -11.85
CA VAL A 3 3.93 -34.90 -11.34
C VAL A 3 3.32 -33.50 -11.30
N ASP A 4 2.21 -33.30 -12.00
CA ASP A 4 1.43 -32.06 -11.94
C ASP A 4 0.93 -31.82 -10.50
N ASP A 5 1.39 -30.72 -9.89
CA ASP A 5 0.80 -30.18 -8.66
C ASP A 5 -0.34 -29.21 -9.05
N PRO A 6 -1.61 -29.51 -8.73
CA PRO A 6 -2.75 -28.82 -9.34
C PRO A 6 -3.15 -27.51 -8.64
N LYS A 7 -2.39 -26.97 -7.69
CA LYS A 7 -2.74 -25.70 -7.05
C LYS A 7 -1.54 -24.81 -6.86
N GLY A 8 -1.34 -23.93 -7.84
CA GLY A 8 -0.57 -22.69 -7.72
C GLY A 8 -1.16 -21.81 -6.62
N GLY A 9 -0.84 -22.14 -5.37
CA GLY A 9 -1.05 -21.27 -4.22
C GLY A 9 0.03 -20.21 -4.26
N LEU A 10 -0.27 -19.07 -4.89
CA LEU A 10 0.48 -17.84 -4.68
C LEU A 10 0.57 -17.61 -3.16
N ARG A 11 1.77 -17.80 -2.60
CA ARG A 11 2.00 -17.57 -1.18
C ARG A 11 1.76 -16.09 -0.93
N MET A 12 0.92 -15.78 0.07
CA MET A 12 0.68 -14.44 0.61
C MET A 12 1.94 -13.90 1.34
N GLN A 13 3.10 -14.01 0.71
CA GLN A 13 4.39 -13.53 1.17
C GLN A 13 5.05 -12.63 0.13
N GLU A 14 4.45 -12.47 -1.06
CA GLU A 14 5.02 -11.66 -2.14
C GLU A 14 4.44 -10.23 -2.21
N VAL A 15 3.30 -9.97 -1.57
CA VAL A 15 2.74 -8.59 -1.47
C VAL A 15 3.51 -7.75 -0.45
N THR A 16 4.16 -8.40 0.50
CA THR A 16 5.02 -7.75 1.49
C THR A 16 6.48 -7.94 1.09
N LYS A 17 6.89 -7.31 -0.01
CA LYS A 17 8.26 -6.76 -0.03
C LYS A 17 8.26 -5.65 1.03
N VAL A 18 8.31 -6.04 2.30
CA VAL A 18 8.73 -5.16 3.38
C VAL A 18 10.12 -4.73 2.94
N VAL A 19 10.18 -3.54 2.34
CA VAL A 19 11.42 -2.80 2.17
C VAL A 19 12.11 -2.95 3.50
N SER A 20 13.28 -3.59 3.49
CA SER A 20 14.05 -3.91 4.70
C SER A 20 13.90 -2.76 5.66
N ASP A 21 13.52 -3.08 6.89
CA ASP A 21 13.10 -2.16 7.94
C ASP A 21 14.28 -1.28 8.39
N ASP A 22 14.76 -0.47 7.46
CA ASP A 22 15.75 0.55 7.67
C ASP A 22 14.92 1.70 8.22
N HIS A 23 14.66 1.66 9.53
CA HIS A 23 14.08 2.72 10.36
C HIS A 23 14.97 3.97 10.37
N ARG A 24 15.53 4.33 9.22
CA ARG A 24 16.32 5.52 9.03
C ARG A 24 15.38 6.69 9.16
N ARG A 25 15.67 7.52 10.16
CA ARG A 25 15.03 8.83 10.30
C ARG A 25 15.25 9.64 9.03
N LEU A 26 14.16 10.13 8.44
CA LEU A 26 14.20 11.06 7.33
C LEU A 26 14.81 12.39 7.79
N THR A 27 15.63 12.99 6.95
CA THR A 27 16.04 14.38 7.08
C THR A 27 14.85 15.30 6.84
N ALA A 28 14.94 16.56 7.27
CA ALA A 28 13.88 17.55 7.05
C ALA A 28 13.54 17.72 5.56
N VAL A 29 14.54 17.63 4.67
CA VAL A 29 14.35 17.75 3.22
C VAL A 29 13.64 16.51 2.65
N GLU A 30 14.06 15.31 3.04
CA GLU A 30 13.40 14.06 2.64
C GLU A 30 11.95 14.01 3.12
N PHE A 31 11.67 14.49 4.34
CA PHE A 31 10.32 14.59 4.86
C PHE A 31 9.47 15.61 4.07
N GLN A 32 10.02 16.79 3.75
CA GLN A 32 9.34 17.78 2.91
C GLN A 32 9.04 17.27 1.50
N GLN A 33 9.86 16.37 0.95
CA GLN A 33 9.59 15.74 -0.33
C GLN A 33 8.35 14.83 -0.29
N LEU A 34 7.96 14.30 0.87
CA LEU A 34 6.70 13.57 1.02
C LEU A 34 5.47 14.44 0.78
N ALA A 35 5.57 15.77 0.89
CA ALA A 35 4.46 16.66 0.52
C ALA A 35 4.17 16.65 -0.99
N ARG A 36 5.07 16.10 -1.81
CA ARG A 36 4.85 15.87 -3.25
C ARG A 36 4.20 14.52 -3.54
N VAL A 37 3.97 13.68 -2.52
CA VAL A 37 3.20 12.44 -2.67
C VAL A 37 1.83 12.82 -3.23
N PRO A 38 1.31 12.07 -4.22
CA PRO A 38 0.07 12.42 -4.90
C PRO A 38 -1.07 12.63 -3.91
N SER A 39 -1.99 13.50 -4.29
CA SER A 39 -3.21 13.74 -3.50
C SER A 39 -3.93 12.42 -3.21
N ALA A 40 -4.70 12.36 -2.12
CA ALA A 40 -5.45 11.14 -1.79
C ALA A 40 -6.31 10.63 -2.96
N ALA A 41 -6.84 11.54 -3.79
CA ALA A 41 -7.58 11.20 -5.00
C ALA A 41 -6.72 10.44 -6.04
N GLU A 42 -5.49 10.89 -6.30
CA GLU A 42 -4.55 10.23 -7.20
C GLU A 42 -4.04 8.89 -6.62
N TRP A 43 -3.88 8.82 -5.30
CA TRP A 43 -3.57 7.57 -4.61
C TRP A 43 -4.69 6.53 -4.76
N PHE A 44 -5.96 6.93 -4.62
CA PHE A 44 -7.11 6.04 -4.84
C PHE A 44 -7.23 5.52 -6.27
N ALA A 45 -6.81 6.32 -7.27
CA ALA A 45 -6.82 5.91 -8.67
C ALA A 45 -5.88 4.73 -8.95
N ASN A 46 -4.82 4.57 -8.13
CA ASN A 46 -3.85 3.47 -8.24
C ASN A 46 -4.25 2.21 -7.43
N LEU A 47 -5.36 2.24 -6.68
CA LEU A 47 -5.83 1.08 -5.93
C LEU A 47 -6.77 0.25 -6.80
N ASP A 48 -6.31 -0.85 -7.38
CA ASP A 48 -7.14 -1.67 -8.28
C ASP A 48 -8.29 -2.39 -7.56
N ASN A 49 -8.10 -2.74 -6.28
CA ASN A 49 -9.14 -3.41 -5.49
C ASN A 49 -10.21 -2.40 -5.02
N PRO A 50 -11.46 -2.48 -5.53
CA PRO A 50 -12.52 -1.56 -5.15
C PRO A 50 -12.91 -1.66 -3.67
N HIS A 51 -12.75 -2.84 -3.05
CA HIS A 51 -13.02 -3.02 -1.62
C HIS A 51 -11.98 -2.28 -0.76
N THR A 52 -10.70 -2.42 -1.10
CA THR A 52 -9.61 -1.72 -0.41
C THR A 52 -9.74 -0.20 -0.58
N ARG A 53 -10.04 0.27 -1.81
CA ARG A 53 -10.26 1.69 -2.08
C ARG A 53 -11.40 2.26 -1.23
N ARG A 54 -12.54 1.56 -1.16
CA ARG A 54 -13.71 1.99 -0.37
C ARG A 54 -13.43 2.02 1.13
N ALA A 55 -12.69 1.06 1.67
CA ALA A 55 -12.34 1.04 3.09
C ALA A 55 -11.55 2.30 3.49
N TYR A 56 -10.47 2.60 2.76
CA TYR A 56 -9.66 3.80 3.04
C TYR A 56 -10.39 5.13 2.82
N GLN A 57 -11.35 5.19 1.87
CA GLN A 57 -12.19 6.38 1.70
C GLN A 57 -13.06 6.66 2.93
N ASN A 58 -13.65 5.61 3.50
CA ASN A 58 -14.43 5.73 4.73
C ASN A 58 -13.53 6.13 5.90
N ASP A 59 -12.39 5.45 6.08
CA ASP A 59 -11.45 5.76 7.17
C ASP A 59 -11.02 7.22 7.15
N LEU A 60 -10.66 7.77 5.97
CA LEU A 60 -10.25 9.18 5.84
C LEU A 60 -11.39 10.17 6.14
N THR A 61 -12.62 9.80 5.76
CA THR A 61 -13.81 10.61 6.07
C THR A 61 -14.04 10.64 7.57
N ASP A 62 -13.95 9.48 8.22
CA ASP A 62 -14.11 9.33 9.66
C ASP A 62 -13.03 10.14 10.41
N PHE A 63 -11.76 10.05 10.00
CA PHE A 63 -10.66 10.83 10.58
C PHE A 63 -10.84 12.35 10.46
N SER A 64 -11.43 12.83 9.36
CA SER A 64 -11.61 14.26 9.09
C SER A 64 -12.86 14.85 9.75
N SER A 65 -13.70 14.00 10.35
CA SER A 65 -14.95 14.38 11.00
C SER A 65 -14.84 14.56 12.52
N LEU A 66 -13.64 14.36 13.09
CA LEU A 66 -13.26 14.65 14.48
C LEU A 66 -12.73 16.09 14.61
#